data_AF-A0A645CJ27-F1
#
_entry.id   AF-A0A645CJ27-F1
#
_cell.length_a   1.000
_cell.length_b   1.000
_cell.length_c   1.000
_cell.angle_alpha   90.00
_cell.angle_beta   90.00
_cell.angle_gamma   90.00
#
_symmetry.space_group_name_H-M   'P 1'
#
loop_
_entity.id
_entity.type
_entity.pdbx_description
1 polymer ?
#
loop_
_entity_poly.entity_id
_entity_poly.type
_entity_poly.pdbx_seq_one_letter_code
_entity_poly.pdbx_strand_id
1 'polypeptide(L)' 'MVYLVAVDKLQKARAVDPSVASKANSLINRYSAAFMDTETAFMMGIKSGETVFIPGWIGESTTVRLR' A
#
# COMPACT_ATOMS: atom_id res chain seq x y z
N MET A 1 -3.63 0.08 6.76
CA MET A 1 -4.03 0.81 5.53
C MET A 1 -3.00 1.86 5.07
N VAL A 2 -2.37 2.65 5.95
CA VAL A 2 -1.28 3.60 5.56
C VAL A 2 -0.17 2.93 4.73
N TYR A 3 0.19 1.67 5.01
CA TYR A 3 1.18 0.92 4.23
C TYR A 3 0.82 0.73 2.75
N LEU A 4 -0.48 0.74 2.40
CA LEU A 4 -0.90 0.70 1.00
C LEU A 4 -0.43 1.95 0.25
N VAL A 5 -0.69 3.12 0.83
CA VAL A 5 -0.26 4.40 0.26
C VAL A 5 1.26 4.47 0.19
N ALA A 6 1.97 4.00 1.24
CA ALA A 6 3.43 3.96 1.23
C ALA A 6 3.96 3.10 0.08
N VAL A 7 3.36 1.94 -0.19
CA VAL A 7 3.71 1.08 -1.33
C VAL A 7 3.42 1.78 -2.66
N ASP A 8 2.31 2.50 -2.81
CA ASP A 8 2.04 3.27 -4.04
C ASP A 8 3.10 4.33 -4.30
N LYS A 9 3.51 5.07 -3.27
CA LYS A 9 4.57 6.08 -3.40
C LYS A 9 5.92 5.45 -3.74
N LEU A 10 6.25 4.28 -3.18
CA LEU A 10 7.47 3.54 -3.52
C LEU A 10 7.44 2.99 -4.95
N GLN A 11 6.29 2.49 -5.40
CA GLN A 11 6.09 2.06 -6.78
C GLN A 11 6.26 3.23 -7.76
N LYS A 12 5.71 4.40 -7.41
CA LYS A 12 5.94 5.64 -8.18
C LYS A 12 7.41 6.05 -8.16
N ALA A 13 8.08 6.00 -7.01
CA ALA A 13 9.47 6.39 -6.87
C ALA A 13 10.39 5.58 -7.79
N ARG A 14 10.29 4.24 -7.79
CA ARG A 14 11.11 3.40 -8.69
C ARG A 14 10.79 3.56 -10.18
N ALA A 15 9.58 4.00 -10.51
CA ALA A 15 9.17 4.25 -11.89
C ALA A 15 9.70 5.60 -12.41
N VAL A 16 9.74 6.61 -11.54
CA VAL A 16 10.26 7.96 -11.85
C VAL A 16 11.79 7.99 -11.82
N ASP A 17 12.41 7.32 -10.84
CA ASP A 17 13.85 7.23 -10.67
C ASP A 17 14.30 5.76 -10.49
N PRO A 18 14.83 5.13 -11.55
CA PRO A 18 15.32 3.77 -11.46
C PRO A 18 16.50 3.57 -10.49
N SER A 19 17.25 4.61 -10.13
CA SER A 19 18.40 4.50 -9.22
C SER A 19 17.99 4.07 -7.82
N VAL A 20 16.75 4.39 -7.41
CA VAL A 20 16.20 3.99 -6.10
C VAL A 20 15.47 2.65 -6.14
N ALA A 21 15.39 1.97 -7.29
CA ALA A 21 14.55 0.80 -7.49
C ALA A 21 14.87 -0.36 -6.52
N SER A 22 16.14 -0.65 -6.26
CA SER A 22 16.54 -1.72 -5.33
C SER A 22 16.03 -1.44 -3.91
N LYS A 23 16.25 -0.22 -3.41
CA LYS A 23 15.78 0.20 -2.08
C LYS A 23 14.25 0.24 -2.01
N ALA A 24 13.59 0.77 -3.04
CA ALA A 24 12.14 0.80 -3.13
C ALA A 24 11.55 -0.63 -3.10
N ASN A 25 12.12 -1.57 -3.86
CA ASN A 25 11.67 -2.97 -3.87
C ASN A 25 11.81 -3.63 -2.49
N SER A 26 12.92 -3.40 -1.79
CA SER A 26 13.10 -3.91 -0.42
C SER A 26 12.03 -3.38 0.54
N LEU A 27 11.73 -2.08 0.49
CA LEU A 27 10.68 -1.46 1.32
C LEU A 27 9.28 -1.93 0.93
N ILE A 28 8.99 -2.07 -0.37
CA ILE A 28 7.72 -2.61 -0.86
C ILE A 28 7.50 -4.00 -0.27
N ASN A 29 8.48 -4.91 -0.37
CA ASN A 29 8.35 -6.26 0.16
C ASN A 29 8.09 -6.26 1.67
N ARG A 30 8.81 -5.40 2.42
CA ARG A 30 8.63 -5.28 3.87
C ARG A 30 7.26 -4.74 4.26
N TYR A 31 6.76 -3.72 3.57
CA TYR A 31 5.48 -3.07 3.91
C TYR A 31 4.27 -3.85 3.41
N SER A 32 4.38 -4.55 2.28
CA SER A 32 3.33 -5.44 1.79
C SER A 32 3.03 -6.60 2.74
N ALA A 33 4.02 -7.04 3.53
CA ALA A 33 3.80 -8.05 4.57
C ALA A 33 2.86 -7.58 5.70
N ALA A 34 2.69 -6.27 5.87
CA ALA A 34 1.78 -5.67 6.84
C ALA A 34 0.39 -5.35 6.25
N PHE A 35 0.10 -5.83 5.03
CA PHE A 35 -1.24 -5.71 4.46
C PHE A 35 -2.24 -6.54 5.27
N MET A 36 -3.50 -6.11 5.18
CA MET A 36 -4.58 -6.79 5.87
C MET A 36 -4.83 -8.16 5.24
N ASP A 37 -4.97 -9.14 6.11
CA ASP A 37 -5.88 -10.26 5.98
C ASP A 37 -7.01 -10.25 4.98
N THR A 38 -7.14 -11.26 4.11
CA THR A 38 -8.44 -11.48 3.46
C THR A 38 -9.57 -11.77 4.47
N GLU A 39 -9.30 -12.57 5.50
CA GLU A 39 -10.30 -12.89 6.54
C GLU A 39 -10.67 -11.65 7.37
N THR A 40 -9.67 -10.93 7.88
CA THR A 40 -9.91 -9.69 8.63
C THR A 40 -10.65 -8.64 7.78
N ALA A 41 -10.27 -8.48 6.50
CA ALA A 41 -10.94 -7.54 5.61
C ALA A 41 -12.42 -7.90 5.41
N PHE A 42 -12.72 -9.19 5.22
CA PHE A 42 -14.09 -9.68 5.12
C PHE A 42 -14.92 -9.35 6.36
N MET A 43 -14.37 -9.62 7.55
CA MET A 43 -15.03 -9.30 8.84
C MET A 43 -15.27 -7.80 9.03
N MET A 44 -14.41 -6.96 8.45
CA MET A 44 -14.53 -5.50 8.49
C MET A 44 -15.37 -4.93 7.33
N GLY A 45 -15.88 -5.76 6.42
CA GLY A 45 -16.61 -5.33 5.23
C GLY A 45 -15.76 -4.61 4.17
N ILE A 46 -14.43 -4.74 4.25
CA ILE A 46 -13.47 -4.13 3.33
C ILE A 46 -13.24 -5.08 2.14
N LYS A 47 -13.29 -4.54 0.93
CA LYS A 47 -13.17 -5.26 -0.35
C LYS A 47 -11.84 -4.95 -1.03
N SER A 48 -11.16 -6.00 -1.49
CA SER A 48 -10.00 -5.84 -2.37
C SER A 48 -10.40 -5.07 -3.64
N GLY A 49 -9.54 -4.15 -4.08
CA GLY A 49 -9.78 -3.32 -5.26
C GLY A 49 -10.64 -2.08 -5.04
N GLU A 50 -11.27 -1.91 -3.87
CA GLU A 50 -11.99 -0.68 -3.58
C GLU A 50 -11.03 0.49 -3.30
N THR A 51 -11.49 1.71 -3.54
CA THR A 51 -10.71 2.92 -3.23
C THR A 51 -11.09 3.41 -1.84
N VAL A 52 -10.09 3.63 -0.99
CA VAL A 52 -10.27 4.17 0.35
C VAL A 52 -9.43 5.44 0.53
N PHE A 53 -9.99 6.44 1.21
CA PHE A 53 -9.26 7.62 1.62
C PHE A 53 -8.60 7.38 2.98
N ILE A 54 -7.30 7.64 3.09
CA ILE A 54 -6.53 7.50 4.32
C ILE A 54 -6.29 8.88 4.93
N PRO A 55 -7.04 9.26 5.99
CA PRO A 55 -6.90 10.57 6.62
C PRO A 55 -5.61 10.68 7.45
N GLY A 56 -5.37 11.85 8.03
CA GLY A 56 -4.21 12.15 8.85
C GLY A 56 -3.10 12.84 8.08
N TRP A 57 -1.85 12.65 8.48
CA TRP A 57 -0.70 13.32 7.87
C TRP A 57 -0.45 12.92 6.41
N ILE A 58 -0.90 11.72 6.01
CA ILE A 58 -0.72 11.22 4.65
C ILE A 58 -1.79 11.74 3.71
N GLY A 59 -3.07 11.80 4.15
CA GLY A 59 -4.17 12.48 3.45
C GLY A 59 -4.41 12.04 2.00
N GLU A 60 -4.30 10.75 1.71
CA GLU A 60 -4.26 10.23 0.33
C GLU A 60 -5.21 9.05 0.12
N SER A 61 -5.72 8.92 -1.11
CA SER A 61 -6.51 7.76 -1.52
C SER A 61 -5.62 6.63 -2.03
N THR A 62 -6.02 5.39 -1.78
CA THR A 62 -5.33 4.18 -2.25
C THR A 62 -6.34 3.12 -2.64
N THR A 63 -5.93 2.22 -3.53
CA THR A 63 -6.64 0.97 -3.78
C THR A 63 -6.30 -0.04 -2.69
N VAL A 64 -7.32 -0.70 -2.14
CA VAL A 64 -7.15 -1.78 -1.16
C VAL A 64 -6.48 -2.97 -1.83
N ARG A 65 -5.37 -3.42 -1.24
CA ARG A 65 -4.67 -4.67 -1.57
C ARG A 65 -4.55 -5.50 -0.30
N LEU A 66 -4.95 -6.75 -0.38
CA LEU A 66 -4.93 -7.70 0.73
C LEU A 66 -3.76 -8.68 0.55
N ARG A 67 -3.37 -9.33 1.64
CA ARG A 67 -2.40 -10.45 1.61
C ARG A 67 -3.10 -11.80 1.75
#